data_AF-A0A315CHK1-F1
#
_entry.id   AF-A0A315CHK1-F1
#
_cell.length_a   1.000
_cell.length_b   1.000
_cell.length_c   1.000
_cell.angle_alpha   90.00
_cell.angle_beta   90.00
_cell.angle_gamma   90.00
#
_symmetry.space_group_name_H-M   'P 1'
#
loop_
_entity.id
_entity.type
_entity.pdbx_description
1 polymer ?
#
loop_
_entity_poly.entity_id
_entity_poly.type
_entity_poly.pdbx_seq_one_letter_code
_entity_poly.pdbx_strand_id
1 'polypeptide(L)'
;MALLDEQLVEEWLNRQNFFTMRGIKCGVDEIDLLAIRPVSAGFECWHVEVQISYRPVGYIGGDTNARRRTPDELSAGVAQWVEKKFTGQRKIQRRNEILPDAQWRNFLVHAVLKDDAELPLMQASGVELISYRQVLHDLCHDRKSKSSSEASGIIEMLNYLK
;
A
#
# COMPACT_ATOMS: atom_id res chain seq x y z
N MET A 1 -3.50 14.92 -6.67
CA MET A 1 -4.71 14.26 -6.16
C MET A 1 -4.38 13.04 -5.30
N ALA A 2 -3.34 12.25 -5.61
CA ALA A 2 -2.88 11.12 -4.79
C ALA A 2 -2.68 11.42 -3.29
N LEU A 3 -2.19 12.62 -2.95
CA LEU A 3 -1.87 12.99 -1.56
C LEU A 3 -3.06 12.88 -0.59
N LEU A 4 -4.29 13.20 -1.03
CA LEU A 4 -5.47 13.11 -0.16
C LEU A 4 -5.89 11.65 0.06
N ASP A 5 -5.82 10.84 -1.00
CA ASP A 5 -6.19 9.44 -0.92
C ASP A 5 -5.20 8.63 -0.07
N GLU A 6 -3.89 8.88 -0.22
CA GLU A 6 -2.87 8.32 0.67
C GLU A 6 -3.09 8.73 2.13
N GLN A 7 -3.48 9.98 2.39
CA GLN A 7 -3.76 10.46 3.75
C GLN A 7 -4.98 9.75 4.37
N LEU A 8 -6.01 9.45 3.57
CA LEU A 8 -7.15 8.69 4.06
C LEU A 8 -6.79 7.22 4.30
N VAL A 9 -5.96 6.62 3.45
CA VAL A 9 -5.41 5.27 3.70
C VAL A 9 -4.53 5.27 4.96
N GLU A 10 -3.71 6.29 5.16
CA GLU A 10 -2.91 6.48 6.36
C GLU A 10 -3.77 6.53 7.63
N GLU A 11 -4.79 7.38 7.64
CA GLU A 11 -5.73 7.49 8.75
C GLU A 11 -6.46 6.15 9.01
N TRP A 12 -6.85 5.44 7.95
CA TRP A 12 -7.47 4.13 8.05
C TRP A 12 -6.54 3.07 8.66
N LEU A 13 -5.25 3.10 8.33
CA LEU A 13 -4.24 2.23 8.94
C LEU A 13 -3.97 2.62 10.39
N ASN A 14 -3.91 3.91 10.70
CA ASN A 14 -3.72 4.41 12.07
C ASN A 14 -4.87 3.99 12.99
N ARG A 15 -6.12 4.03 12.50
CA ARG A 15 -7.30 3.53 13.22
C ARG A 15 -7.27 2.03 13.52
N GLN A 16 -6.40 1.30 12.82
CA GLN A 16 -6.12 -0.11 13.03
C GLN A 16 -4.83 -0.32 13.84
N ASN A 17 -4.32 0.72 14.52
CA ASN A 17 -3.11 0.69 15.35
C ASN A 17 -1.79 0.44 14.60
N PHE A 18 -1.75 0.71 13.29
CA PHE A 18 -0.46 0.77 12.61
C PHE A 18 0.24 2.10 12.90
N PHE A 19 1.55 2.03 13.11
CA PHE A 19 2.45 3.14 12.89
C PHE A 19 2.71 3.26 11.39
N THR A 20 2.43 4.41 10.79
CA THR A 20 2.64 4.63 9.36
C THR A 20 3.81 5.56 9.09
N MET A 21 4.56 5.27 8.03
CA MET A 21 5.50 6.16 7.37
C MET A 21 5.00 6.38 5.95
N ARG A 22 4.91 7.62 5.49
CA ARG A 22 4.39 7.97 4.17
C ARG A 22 5.44 8.65 3.30
N GLY A 23 5.42 8.40 1.99
CA GLY A 23 6.28 9.05 0.99
C GLY A 23 7.77 8.70 1.15
N ILE A 24 8.09 7.44 1.45
CA ILE A 24 9.47 7.00 1.67
C ILE A 24 10.21 7.00 0.33
N LYS A 25 11.18 7.90 0.17
CA LYS A 25 11.99 7.99 -1.05
C LYS A 25 12.89 6.76 -1.25
N CYS A 26 12.94 6.29 -2.49
CA CYS A 26 13.76 5.19 -2.99
C CYS A 26 14.48 5.61 -4.28
N GLY A 27 15.39 6.59 -4.16
CA GLY A 27 16.03 7.23 -5.33
C GLY A 27 15.05 8.17 -6.04
N VAL A 28 14.74 7.87 -7.31
CA VAL A 28 13.77 8.65 -8.12
C VAL A 28 12.31 8.21 -7.92
N ASP A 29 12.10 7.05 -7.31
CA ASP A 29 10.78 6.52 -6.99
C ASP A 29 10.50 6.70 -5.48
N GLU A 30 9.28 6.42 -5.05
CA GLU A 30 8.87 6.42 -3.65
C GLU A 30 8.00 5.21 -3.33
N ILE A 31 8.03 4.79 -2.08
CA ILE A 31 7.03 3.91 -1.45
C ILE A 31 5.96 4.82 -0.85
N ASP A 32 4.70 4.56 -1.20
CA ASP A 32 3.59 5.41 -0.74
C ASP A 32 3.45 5.30 0.78
N LEU A 33 3.21 4.11 1.33
CA LEU A 33 3.23 3.89 2.79
C LEU A 33 3.94 2.61 3.21
N LEU A 34 4.59 2.69 4.37
CA LEU A 34 4.96 1.54 5.19
C LEU A 34 4.15 1.59 6.49
N ALA A 35 3.46 0.51 6.83
CA ALA A 35 2.67 0.40 8.05
C ALA A 35 3.26 -0.70 8.93
N ILE A 36 3.52 -0.42 10.19
CA ILE A 36 4.11 -1.35 11.14
C ILE A 36 3.24 -1.40 12.39
N ARG A 37 2.89 -2.59 12.85
CA ARG A 37 2.19 -2.76 14.14
C ARG A 37 2.82 -3.91 14.93
N PRO A 38 3.07 -3.74 16.25
CA PRO A 38 3.50 -4.86 17.07
C PRO A 38 2.41 -5.94 17.15
N VAL A 39 2.82 -7.18 17.02
CA VAL A 39 2.00 -8.38 17.22
C VAL A 39 2.74 -9.35 18.15
N SER A 40 2.09 -10.40 18.63
CA SER A 40 2.69 -11.33 19.61
C SER A 40 3.99 -11.99 19.13
N ALA A 41 4.18 -12.15 17.82
CA ALA A 41 5.34 -12.80 17.20
C ALA A 41 6.35 -11.82 16.57
N GLY A 42 6.28 -10.51 16.90
CA GLY A 42 7.16 -9.48 16.36
C GLY A 42 6.37 -8.33 15.75
N PHE A 43 6.57 -8.07 14.47
CA PHE A 43 5.91 -6.95 13.77
C PHE A 43 5.12 -7.43 12.56
N GLU A 44 3.89 -6.94 12.46
CA GLU A 44 3.14 -6.97 11.20
C GLU A 44 3.56 -5.76 10.37
N CYS A 45 4.12 -6.01 9.18
CA CYS A 45 4.73 -4.99 8.34
C CYS A 45 4.08 -4.99 6.96
N TRP A 46 3.46 -3.88 6.58
CA TRP A 46 2.76 -3.71 5.31
C TRP A 46 3.46 -2.67 4.46
N HIS A 47 3.78 -3.02 3.22
CA HIS A 47 4.15 -2.10 2.19
C HIS A 47 2.92 -1.82 1.34
N VAL A 48 2.41 -0.60 1.43
CA VAL A 48 1.16 -0.20 0.79
C VAL A 48 1.47 0.78 -0.32
N GLU A 49 0.97 0.46 -1.52
CA GLU A 49 0.93 1.37 -2.66
C GLU A 49 -0.53 1.76 -2.92
N VAL A 50 -0.79 3.04 -3.16
CA VAL A 50 -2.14 3.62 -3.23
C VAL A 50 -2.39 4.11 -4.65
N GLN A 51 -3.26 3.42 -5.37
CA GLN A 51 -3.61 3.74 -6.76
C GLN A 51 -5.10 4.04 -6.90
N ILE A 52 -5.47 5.30 -6.71
CA ILE A 52 -6.86 5.74 -6.78
C ILE A 52 -7.13 6.43 -8.12
N SER A 53 -7.99 5.80 -8.92
CA SER A 53 -8.65 6.44 -10.06
C SER A 53 -10.13 6.14 -10.02
N TYR A 54 -10.95 7.17 -10.21
CA TYR A 54 -12.40 7.01 -10.36
C TYR A 54 -12.81 6.81 -11.82
N ARG A 55 -11.92 7.16 -12.76
CA ARG A 55 -12.13 7.10 -14.22
C ARG A 55 -10.80 6.78 -14.93
N PRO A 56 -10.27 5.56 -14.79
CA PRO A 56 -8.97 5.20 -15.33
C PRO A 56 -8.97 5.17 -16.86
N VAL A 57 -7.91 5.72 -17.47
CA VAL A 57 -7.67 5.69 -18.93
C VAL A 57 -6.55 4.69 -19.29
N GLY A 58 -5.58 4.52 -18.39
CA GLY A 58 -4.45 3.59 -18.52
C GLY A 58 -4.56 2.41 -17.57
N TYR A 59 -3.69 1.43 -17.76
CA TYR A 59 -3.56 0.25 -16.89
C TYR A 59 -2.66 0.56 -15.69
N ILE A 60 -2.78 -0.20 -14.61
CA ILE A 60 -1.84 -0.10 -13.49
C ILE A 60 -0.45 -0.56 -13.94
N GLY A 61 -0.41 -1.67 -14.69
CA GLY A 61 0.79 -2.28 -15.27
C GLY A 61 1.52 -1.45 -16.35
N GLY A 62 1.49 -0.13 -16.27
CA GLY A 62 2.16 0.80 -17.19
C GLY A 62 1.31 1.24 -18.38
N ASP A 63 1.85 2.23 -19.09
CA ASP A 63 1.37 2.85 -20.34
C ASP A 63 0.06 3.65 -20.26
N THR A 64 0.09 4.91 -20.75
CA THR A 64 -1.09 5.80 -20.83
C THR A 64 -1.99 5.48 -22.02
N ASN A 65 -1.65 4.43 -22.79
CA ASN A 65 -2.36 4.05 -23.99
C ASN A 65 -3.76 3.49 -23.69
N ALA A 66 -4.75 4.01 -24.42
CA ALA A 66 -6.13 3.58 -24.35
C ALA A 66 -6.36 2.16 -24.94
N ARG A 67 -5.43 1.63 -25.76
CA ARG A 67 -5.58 0.34 -26.46
C ARG A 67 -5.85 -0.81 -25.49
N ARG A 68 -6.71 -1.73 -25.92
CA ARG A 68 -6.93 -3.00 -25.21
C ARG A 68 -5.67 -3.87 -25.27
N ARG A 69 -5.26 -4.39 -24.12
CA ARG A 69 -4.12 -5.31 -24.01
C ARG A 69 -4.55 -6.75 -24.26
N THR A 70 -3.64 -7.54 -24.80
CA THR A 70 -3.76 -9.00 -24.77
C THR A 70 -3.51 -9.51 -23.35
N PRO A 71 -3.93 -10.75 -23.01
CA PRO A 71 -3.64 -11.34 -21.70
C PRO A 71 -2.14 -11.37 -21.36
N ASP A 72 -1.29 -11.64 -22.35
CA ASP A 72 0.17 -11.68 -22.17
C ASP A 72 0.75 -10.28 -21.88
N GLU A 73 0.28 -9.26 -22.62
CA GLU A 73 0.67 -7.86 -22.38
C GLU A 73 0.21 -7.37 -20.99
N LEU A 74 -0.98 -7.80 -20.56
CA LEU A 74 -1.51 -7.48 -19.24
C LEU A 74 -0.65 -8.12 -18.15
N SER A 75 -0.36 -9.41 -18.27
CA SER A 75 0.48 -10.15 -17.33
C SER A 75 1.89 -9.57 -17.24
N ALA A 76 2.52 -9.25 -18.36
CA ALA A 76 3.84 -8.65 -18.38
C ALA A 76 3.86 -7.26 -17.73
N GLY A 77 2.83 -6.45 -18.01
CA GLY A 77 2.69 -5.12 -17.40
C GLY A 77 2.50 -5.17 -15.89
N VAL A 78 1.65 -6.08 -15.39
CA VAL A 78 1.46 -6.30 -13.95
C VAL A 78 2.77 -6.75 -13.31
N ALA A 79 3.46 -7.74 -13.88
CA ALA A 79 4.74 -8.22 -13.35
C ALA A 79 5.79 -7.09 -13.25
N GLN A 80 5.93 -6.29 -14.31
CA GLN A 80 6.84 -5.14 -14.32
C GLN A 80 6.46 -4.09 -13.25
N TRP A 81 5.17 -3.83 -13.07
CA TRP A 81 4.73 -2.87 -12.07
C TRP A 81 4.95 -3.38 -10.64
N VAL A 82 4.68 -4.66 -10.37
CA VAL A 82 4.97 -5.30 -9.08
C VAL A 82 6.47 -5.28 -8.78
N GLU A 83 7.31 -5.56 -9.78
CA GLU A 83 8.76 -5.43 -9.63
C GLU A 83 9.14 -3.99 -9.28
N LYS A 84 8.66 -3.02 -10.05
CA LYS A 84 8.98 -1.61 -9.82
C LYS A 84 8.56 -1.13 -8.43
N LYS A 85 7.35 -1.49 -8.00
CA LYS A 85 6.75 -0.95 -6.78
C LYS A 85 7.15 -1.72 -5.53
N PHE A 86 7.22 -3.05 -5.58
CA PHE A 86 7.40 -3.89 -4.40
C PHE A 86 8.73 -4.62 -4.33
N THR A 87 9.10 -5.39 -5.36
CA THR A 87 10.18 -6.41 -5.26
C THR A 87 11.51 -5.95 -5.86
N GLY A 88 11.59 -4.77 -6.45
CA GLY A 88 12.83 -4.20 -6.96
C GLY A 88 13.86 -4.01 -5.85
N GLN A 89 15.14 -4.22 -6.18
CA GLN A 89 16.25 -4.21 -5.20
C GLN A 89 16.28 -2.93 -4.35
N ARG A 90 16.05 -1.76 -4.96
CA ARG A 90 15.99 -0.47 -4.23
C ARG A 90 14.88 -0.43 -3.19
N LYS A 91 13.73 -1.05 -3.47
CA LYS A 91 12.58 -1.13 -2.57
C LYS A 91 12.87 -2.06 -1.39
N ILE A 92 13.46 -3.22 -1.67
CA ILE A 92 13.90 -4.18 -0.64
C ILE A 92 14.94 -3.54 0.28
N GLN A 93 16.00 -2.97 -0.30
CA GLN A 93 17.05 -2.31 0.48
C GLN A 93 16.48 -1.21 1.37
N ARG A 94 15.61 -0.35 0.84
CA ARG A 94 15.03 0.74 1.62
C ARG A 94 14.19 0.24 2.80
N ARG A 95 13.45 -0.85 2.62
CA ARG A 95 12.68 -1.48 3.70
C ARG A 95 13.59 -2.09 4.76
N ASN A 96 14.67 -2.77 4.34
CA ASN A 96 15.64 -3.36 5.27
C ASN A 96 16.43 -2.31 6.06
N GLU A 97 16.67 -1.12 5.49
CA GLU A 97 17.25 0.01 6.23
C GLU A 97 16.33 0.53 7.35
N ILE A 98 15.02 0.46 7.15
CA ILE A 98 14.01 0.94 8.10
C ILE A 98 13.76 -0.08 9.20
N LEU A 99 13.53 -1.33 8.82
CA LEU A 99 13.34 -2.43 9.75
C LEU A 99 14.04 -3.68 9.18
N PRO A 100 15.26 -3.99 9.64
CA PRO A 100 16.01 -5.15 9.19
C PRO A 100 15.22 -6.44 9.38
N ASP A 101 15.36 -7.36 8.42
CA ASP A 101 14.78 -8.72 8.45
C ASP A 101 13.24 -8.80 8.57
N ALA A 102 12.54 -7.66 8.46
CA ALA A 102 11.09 -7.61 8.50
C ALA A 102 10.44 -8.30 7.29
N GLN A 103 9.39 -9.06 7.57
CA GLN A 103 8.59 -9.74 6.56
C GLN A 103 7.48 -8.81 6.08
N TRP A 104 7.75 -8.09 4.99
CA TRP A 104 6.81 -7.13 4.41
C TRP A 104 5.78 -7.82 3.52
N ARG A 105 4.50 -7.64 3.86
CA ARG A 105 3.38 -7.97 2.98
C ARG A 105 3.09 -6.79 2.05
N ASN A 106 2.83 -7.07 0.78
CA ASN A 106 2.60 -6.06 -0.23
C ASN A 106 1.10 -5.86 -0.41
N PHE A 107 0.63 -4.62 -0.31
CA PHE A 107 -0.76 -4.25 -0.48
C PHE A 107 -0.91 -3.18 -1.56
N LEU A 108 -1.91 -3.37 -2.42
CA LEU A 108 -2.40 -2.36 -3.33
C LEU A 108 -3.77 -1.89 -2.85
N VAL A 109 -3.87 -0.62 -2.46
CA VAL A 109 -5.16 0.04 -2.28
C VAL A 109 -5.59 0.61 -3.62
N HIS A 110 -6.75 0.16 -4.12
CA HIS A 110 -7.21 0.55 -5.45
C HIS A 110 -8.66 1.00 -5.47
N ALA A 111 -8.99 1.92 -6.37
CA ALA A 111 -10.37 2.24 -6.73
C ALA A 111 -10.77 1.49 -8.02
N VAL A 112 -11.21 2.22 -9.04
CA VAL A 112 -11.60 1.65 -10.33
C VAL A 112 -10.35 1.37 -11.15
N LEU A 113 -10.28 0.18 -11.75
CA LEU A 113 -9.26 -0.17 -12.72
C LEU A 113 -9.81 -0.05 -14.14
N LYS A 114 -8.91 0.08 -15.11
CA LYS A 114 -9.29 0.02 -16.51
C LYS A 114 -9.74 -1.38 -16.91
N ASP A 115 -9.02 -2.38 -16.42
CA ASP A 115 -9.31 -3.78 -16.65
C ASP A 115 -9.15 -4.55 -15.34
N ASP A 116 -10.27 -5.05 -14.80
CA ASP A 116 -10.28 -5.77 -13.53
C ASP A 116 -9.50 -7.10 -13.59
N ALA A 117 -9.16 -7.59 -14.79
CA ALA A 117 -8.28 -8.74 -14.97
C ALA A 117 -6.84 -8.49 -14.46
N GLU A 118 -6.44 -7.25 -14.19
CA GLU A 118 -5.18 -6.93 -13.51
C GLU A 118 -5.17 -7.41 -12.05
N LEU A 119 -6.34 -7.45 -11.38
CA LEU A 119 -6.42 -7.75 -9.95
C LEU A 119 -6.01 -9.21 -9.63
N PRO A 120 -6.52 -10.25 -10.31
CA PRO A 120 -6.06 -11.62 -10.08
C PRO A 120 -4.56 -11.81 -10.37
N LEU A 121 -4.00 -11.08 -11.35
CA LEU A 121 -2.58 -11.14 -11.69
C LEU A 121 -1.71 -10.51 -10.60
N MET A 122 -2.17 -9.41 -9.99
CA MET A 122 -1.53 -8.79 -8.83
C MET A 122 -1.50 -9.75 -7.64
N GLN A 123 -2.64 -10.40 -7.35
CA GLN A 123 -2.74 -11.40 -6.28
C GLN A 123 -1.83 -12.60 -6.51
N ALA A 124 -1.79 -13.13 -7.74
CA ALA A 124 -0.88 -14.21 -8.12
C ALA A 124 0.60 -13.83 -7.95
N SER A 125 0.93 -12.53 -8.01
CA SER A 125 2.27 -11.98 -7.80
C SER A 125 2.58 -11.67 -6.32
N GLY A 126 1.70 -12.06 -5.38
CA GLY A 126 1.89 -11.84 -3.96
C GLY A 126 1.50 -10.45 -3.46
N VAL A 127 0.64 -9.74 -4.20
CA VAL A 127 0.07 -8.45 -3.79
C VAL A 127 -1.35 -8.63 -3.29
N GLU A 128 -1.60 -8.24 -2.05
CA GLU A 128 -2.93 -8.22 -1.46
C GLU A 128 -3.69 -6.97 -1.89
N LEU A 129 -5.01 -7.09 -2.04
CA LEU A 129 -5.84 -6.05 -2.63
C LEU A 129 -6.81 -5.49 -1.59
N ILE A 130 -6.84 -4.16 -1.49
CA ILE A 130 -7.79 -3.44 -0.64
C ILE A 130 -8.57 -2.47 -1.54
N SER A 131 -9.89 -2.63 -1.58
CA SER A 131 -10.73 -1.64 -2.28
C SER A 131 -10.76 -0.34 -1.51
N TYR A 132 -10.55 0.79 -2.18
CA TYR A 132 -10.69 2.10 -1.57
C TYR A 132 -12.10 2.38 -1.05
N ARG A 133 -13.12 1.74 -1.65
CA ARG A 133 -14.49 1.78 -1.11
C ARG A 133 -14.55 1.20 0.30
N GLN A 134 -13.80 0.13 0.57
CA GLN A 134 -13.70 -0.47 1.90
C GLN A 134 -13.05 0.52 2.88
N VAL A 135 -11.93 1.14 2.49
CA VAL A 135 -11.23 2.16 3.29
C VAL A 135 -12.18 3.29 3.70
N LEU A 136 -12.89 3.89 2.73
CA LEU A 136 -13.84 4.98 3.00
C LEU A 136 -15.03 4.52 3.86
N HIS A 137 -15.54 3.32 3.60
CA HIS A 137 -16.64 2.76 4.38
C HIS A 137 -16.25 2.61 5.84
N ASP A 138 -15.07 2.05 6.12
CA ASP A 138 -14.54 1.86 7.46
C ASP A 138 -14.30 3.20 8.16
N LEU A 139 -13.71 4.18 7.46
CA LEU A 139 -13.51 5.52 8.01
C LEU A 139 -14.82 6.20 8.42
N CYS A 140 -15.92 5.98 7.68
CA CYS A 140 -17.23 6.57 7.97
C CYS A 140 -18.02 5.82 9.06
N HIS A 141 -17.93 4.48 9.09
CA HIS A 141 -18.83 3.66 9.89
C HIS A 141 -18.18 3.02 11.10
N ASP A 142 -16.85 3.01 11.18
CA ASP A 142 -16.16 2.40 12.29
C ASP A 142 -16.19 3.31 13.52
N ARG A 143 -17.34 3.31 14.21
CA ARG A 143 -17.52 3.95 15.53
C ARG A 143 -16.69 3.27 16.62
N LYS A 144 -16.14 2.08 16.36
CA LYS A 144 -15.33 1.32 17.32
C LYS A 144 -13.88 1.79 17.37
N SER A 145 -13.44 2.60 16.39
CA SER A 145 -12.14 3.24 16.43
C SER A 145 -12.27 4.66 17.00
N LYS A 146 -12.25 4.77 18.34
CA LYS A 146 -11.88 6.04 18.97
C LYS A 146 -10.36 6.22 18.94
N SER A 147 -9.68 6.19 17.79
CA SER A 147 -8.29 6.67 17.77
C SER A 147 -8.25 8.20 17.64
N SER A 148 -8.86 8.88 18.60
CA SER A 148 -8.66 10.32 18.84
C SER A 148 -7.70 10.57 20.03
N SER A 149 -6.84 9.59 20.35
CA SER A 149 -5.93 9.61 21.52
C SER A 149 -4.83 8.51 21.47
N GLU A 150 -4.72 7.71 20.40
CA GLU A 150 -4.08 6.37 20.48
C GLU A 150 -2.96 6.12 19.46
N ALA A 151 -2.93 6.84 18.32
CA ALA A 151 -1.66 7.06 17.60
C ALA A 151 -0.62 7.74 18.52
N SER A 152 -1.07 8.51 19.51
CA SER A 152 -0.24 9.04 20.60
C SER A 152 0.27 8.00 21.60
N GLY A 153 -0.34 6.81 21.70
CA GLY A 153 0.21 5.66 22.44
C GLY A 153 1.24 4.87 21.62
N ILE A 154 1.06 4.80 20.29
CA ILE A 154 2.05 4.26 19.33
C ILE A 154 3.37 5.06 19.40
N ILE A 155 3.24 6.37 19.58
CA ILE A 155 4.32 7.33 19.80
C ILE A 155 5.02 7.15 21.16
N GLU A 156 4.31 6.68 22.20
CA GLU A 156 4.89 6.44 23.53
C GLU A 156 5.63 5.09 23.64
N MET A 157 5.31 4.13 22.79
CA MET A 157 5.93 2.80 22.79
C MET A 157 7.06 2.65 21.76
N LEU A 158 7.09 3.47 20.70
CA LEU A 158 8.36 3.67 19.97
C LEU A 158 9.41 4.34 20.87
N ASN A 159 9.00 5.16 21.86
CA ASN A 159 9.88 5.67 22.92
C ASN A 159 10.32 4.61 23.94
N TYR A 160 9.74 3.41 23.90
CA TYR A 160 10.21 2.24 24.62
C TYR A 160 11.28 1.46 23.85
N LEU A 161 11.63 1.84 22.60
CA LEU A 161 12.72 1.25 21.79
C LEU A 161 14.15 1.49 22.33
N LYS A 162 14.28 1.54 23.66
CA LYS A 162 15.23 0.65 24.31
C LYS A 162 15.12 -0.79 23.76
#